data_AF-W2TKM4-F1
#
_entry.id   AF-W2TKM4-F1
#
_cell.length_a   1.000
_cell.length_b   1.000
_cell.length_c   1.000
_cell.angle_alpha   90.00
_cell.angle_beta   90.00
_cell.angle_gamma   90.00
#
_symmetry.space_group_name_H-M   'P 1'
#
loop_
_entity.id
_entity.type
_entity.pdbx_description
1 polymer ?
#
loop_
_entity_poly.entity_id
_entity_poly.type
_entity_poly.pdbx_seq_one_letter_code
_entity_poly.pdbx_strand_id
1 'polypeptide(L)'
;PGQYVEQDACYLSQWYPGQSTVEGILVVIAVICVPIMLFGKPIHFIMEQKKKRKAMGSNMSVRANVASDDSEIIINGGSKKEEAEHSAGGGHDHDEAFGDVMVHQAIHTIEYVLGCVSHTASYLRLWALSLAHAELSEVLWEMVLHNSFTLDGVAGYIALYVIFFAFGVLTFSILVLMEGLSAFLHALRLHWVEFQSKFYLGLGYEFVPYSFKQALQEISN
;
A
#
# COMPACT_ATOMS: atom_id res chain seq x y z
N PRO A 1 -41.37 -32.94 -27.20
CA PRO A 1 -39.95 -32.60 -27.44
C PRO A 1 -39.83 -31.07 -27.65
N GLY A 2 -39.96 -30.26 -26.61
CA GLY A 2 -38.94 -30.01 -25.58
C GLY A 2 -38.95 -28.48 -25.41
N GLN A 3 -39.87 -27.98 -24.58
CA GLN A 3 -39.97 -26.55 -24.26
C GLN A 3 -38.76 -26.16 -23.41
N TYR A 4 -37.87 -25.33 -23.95
CA TYR A 4 -36.88 -24.62 -23.16
C TYR A 4 -37.63 -23.53 -22.40
N VAL A 5 -37.71 -23.67 -21.08
CA VAL A 5 -38.19 -22.62 -20.19
C VAL A 5 -37.00 -21.72 -19.91
N GLU A 6 -37.00 -20.52 -20.48
CA GLU A 6 -36.10 -19.45 -20.04
C GLU A 6 -36.43 -19.14 -18.58
N GLN A 7 -35.51 -19.47 -17.67
CA GLN A 7 -35.59 -19.04 -16.28
C GLN A 7 -34.89 -17.68 -16.16
N ASP A 8 -35.68 -16.60 -16.06
CA ASP A 8 -35.26 -15.20 -15.99
C ASP A 8 -34.32 -14.83 -14.81
N ALA A 9 -33.91 -15.80 -13.98
CA ALA A 9 -33.13 -15.58 -12.76
C ALA A 9 -31.93 -16.55 -12.58
N CYS A 10 -31.51 -17.27 -13.62
CA CYS A 10 -30.42 -18.25 -13.50
C CYS A 10 -29.04 -17.63 -13.16
N TYR A 11 -28.83 -16.33 -13.40
CA TYR A 11 -27.58 -15.63 -13.05
C TYR A 11 -27.50 -15.21 -11.57
N LEU A 12 -28.63 -15.26 -10.84
CA LEU A 12 -28.70 -14.94 -9.41
C LEU A 12 -28.75 -16.19 -8.52
N SER A 13 -28.96 -17.37 -9.11
CA SER A 13 -29.02 -18.64 -8.40
C SER A 13 -27.61 -19.20 -8.17
N GLN A 14 -26.98 -18.77 -7.08
CA GLN A 14 -25.91 -19.47 -6.38
C GLN A 14 -24.74 -20.01 -7.24
N TRP A 15 -23.59 -19.32 -7.17
CA TRP A 15 -22.40 -19.61 -8.00
C TRP A 15 -21.75 -20.97 -7.68
N TYR A 16 -21.89 -21.45 -6.43
CA TYR A 16 -21.43 -22.77 -6.00
C TYR A 16 -22.29 -23.29 -4.84
N PRO A 17 -22.40 -24.63 -4.67
CA PRO A 17 -23.20 -25.21 -3.59
C PRO A 17 -22.68 -24.77 -2.21
N GLY A 18 -23.57 -24.23 -1.37
CA GLY A 18 -23.22 -23.73 -0.03
C GLY A 18 -22.71 -22.28 0.07
N GLN A 19 -22.78 -21.47 -1.00
CA GLN A 19 -22.35 -20.06 -1.04
C GLN A 19 -22.68 -19.24 0.20
N SER A 20 -23.95 -19.21 0.63
CA SER A 20 -24.37 -18.38 1.77
C SER A 20 -23.62 -18.72 3.07
N THR A 21 -23.30 -19.99 3.30
CA THR A 21 -22.55 -20.42 4.49
C THR A 21 -21.09 -19.97 4.43
N VAL A 22 -20.44 -20.14 3.28
CA VAL A 22 -19.02 -19.78 3.10
C VAL A 22 -18.83 -18.25 3.10
N GLU A 23 -19.72 -17.51 2.44
CA GLU A 23 -19.73 -16.05 2.44
C GLU A 23 -19.91 -15.50 3.87
N GLY A 24 -20.87 -16.05 4.63
CA GLY A 24 -21.07 -15.68 6.03
C GLY A 24 -19.83 -15.93 6.90
N ILE A 25 -19.18 -17.08 6.75
CA ILE A 25 -17.94 -17.40 7.48
C ILE A 25 -16.82 -16.40 7.13
N LEU A 26 -16.63 -16.08 5.84
CA LEU A 26 -15.60 -15.13 5.41
C LEU A 26 -15.82 -13.73 6.00
N VAL A 27 -17.06 -13.25 6.00
CA VAL A 27 -17.41 -11.92 6.57
C VAL A 27 -17.14 -11.90 8.07
N VAL A 28 -17.52 -12.95 8.80
CA VAL A 28 -17.25 -13.04 10.25
C VAL A 28 -15.75 -13.02 10.53
N ILE A 29 -14.95 -13.77 9.77
CA ILE A 29 -13.49 -13.75 9.90
C ILE A 29 -12.95 -12.35 9.61
N ALA A 30 -13.40 -11.70 8.53
CA ALA A 30 -12.95 -10.35 8.17
C ALA A 30 -13.24 -9.33 9.28
N VAL A 31 -14.43 -9.38 9.89
CA VAL A 31 -14.80 -8.50 11.00
C VAL A 31 -13.96 -8.78 12.25
N ILE A 32 -13.64 -10.04 12.54
CA ILE A 32 -12.78 -10.43 13.68
C ILE A 32 -11.30 -10.00 13.46
N CYS A 33 -10.82 -9.94 12.22
CA CYS A 33 -9.46 -9.50 11.92
C CYS A 33 -9.19 -8.03 12.30
N VAL A 34 -10.20 -7.15 12.22
CA VAL A 34 -10.07 -5.71 12.55
C VAL A 34 -9.64 -5.48 14.02
N PRO A 35 -10.35 -6.01 15.03
CA PRO A 35 -9.94 -5.87 16.43
C PRO A 35 -8.62 -6.60 16.74
N ILE A 36 -8.33 -7.74 16.09
CA ILE A 36 -7.04 -8.43 16.27
C ILE A 36 -5.86 -7.55 15.83
N MET A 37 -5.99 -6.85 14.69
CA MET A 37 -4.98 -5.92 14.20
C MET A 37 -4.83 -4.68 15.12
N LEU A 38 -5.93 -4.18 15.67
CA LEU A 38 -5.94 -3.06 16.61
C LEU A 38 -5.21 -3.42 17.92
N PHE A 39 -5.50 -4.58 18.49
CA PHE A 39 -4.98 -4.97 19.81
C PHE A 39 -3.64 -5.73 19.79
N GLY A 40 -3.19 -6.23 18.64
CA GLY A 40 -1.99 -7.08 18.55
C GLY A 40 -0.71 -6.42 19.07
N LYS A 41 -0.35 -5.23 18.54
CA LYS A 41 0.83 -4.47 18.97
C LYS A 41 0.73 -3.88 20.39
N PRO A 42 -0.38 -3.23 20.81
CA PRO A 42 -0.48 -2.68 22.16
C PRO A 42 -0.45 -3.77 23.24
N ILE A 43 -1.03 -4.95 23.00
CA ILE A 43 -0.92 -6.09 23.93
C ILE A 43 0.51 -6.63 23.98
N HIS A 44 1.19 -6.77 22.83
CA HIS A 44 2.59 -7.21 22.80
C HIS A 44 3.49 -6.26 23.59
N PHE A 45 3.30 -4.95 23.43
CA PHE A 45 4.05 -3.94 24.17
C PHE A 45 3.78 -4.00 25.69
N ILE A 46 2.52 -4.17 26.12
CA ILE A 46 2.19 -4.38 27.54
C ILE A 46 2.87 -5.64 28.10
N MET A 47 2.85 -6.75 27.35
CA MET A 47 3.47 -8.01 27.79
C MET A 47 4.99 -7.88 27.90
N GLU A 48 5.62 -7.18 26.96
CA GLU A 48 7.06 -6.94 26.98
C GLU A 48 7.46 -5.97 28.11
N GLN A 49 6.68 -4.91 28.35
CA GLN A 49 6.88 -4.02 29.50
C GLN A 49 6.70 -4.76 30.83
N LYS A 50 5.69 -5.61 30.95
CA LYS A 50 5.50 -6.45 32.14
C LYS A 50 6.67 -7.41 32.35
N LYS A 51 7.23 -7.99 31.27
CA LYS A 51 8.41 -8.86 31.33
C LYS A 51 9.67 -8.09 31.74
N LYS A 52 9.90 -6.90 31.18
CA LYS A 52 11.01 -5.99 31.54
C LYS A 52 10.90 -5.50 32.99
N ARG A 53 9.71 -5.09 33.44
CA ARG A 53 9.44 -4.71 34.85
C ARG A 53 9.67 -5.87 35.82
N LYS A 54 9.26 -7.09 35.46
CA LYS A 54 9.49 -8.29 36.30
C LYS A 54 10.98 -8.67 36.39
N ALA A 55 11.74 -8.46 35.30
CA ALA A 55 13.19 -8.63 35.29
C ALA A 55 13.92 -7.52 36.08
N MET A 56 13.45 -6.27 36.01
CA MET A 56 14.04 -5.14 36.74
C MET A 56 13.74 -5.21 38.25
N GLY A 57 12.53 -5.65 38.64
CA GLY A 57 12.16 -5.87 40.03
C GLY A 57 12.91 -7.01 40.72
N SER A 58 13.53 -7.93 39.95
CA SER A 58 14.37 -8.99 40.51
C SER A 58 15.80 -8.54 40.83
N ASN A 59 16.26 -7.38 40.31
CA ASN A 59 17.60 -6.83 40.54
C ASN A 59 17.61 -5.64 41.52
N MET A 60 16.44 -5.27 42.06
CA MET A 60 16.29 -4.21 43.05
C MET A 60 16.21 -4.86 44.44
N SER A 61 17.33 -4.91 45.17
CA SER A 61 17.32 -5.29 46.59
C SER A 61 17.34 -4.03 47.45
N VAL A 62 16.24 -3.78 48.16
CA VAL A 62 16.17 -2.70 49.15
C VAL A 62 16.74 -3.23 50.46
N ARG A 63 17.87 -2.69 50.90
CA ARG A 63 18.47 -3.04 52.19
C ARG A 63 18.21 -1.90 53.17
N ALA A 64 17.19 -2.04 54.02
CA ALA A 64 16.91 -1.08 55.08
C ALA A 64 18.00 -1.17 56.17
N ASN A 65 18.71 -0.07 56.41
CA ASN A 65 19.66 0.03 57.51
C ASN A 65 18.95 0.64 58.72
N VAL A 66 18.75 -0.12 59.80
CA VAL A 66 17.95 0.30 60.97
C VAL A 66 18.69 1.32 61.86
N ALA A 67 19.97 1.60 61.59
CA ALA A 67 20.82 2.46 62.42
C ALA A 67 20.88 3.94 62.00
N SER A 68 20.43 4.28 60.78
CA SER A 68 20.27 5.65 60.28
C SER A 68 18.98 5.71 59.48
N ASP A 69 18.22 6.80 59.63
CA ASP A 69 16.95 7.05 58.93
C ASP A 69 17.14 7.37 57.43
N ASP A 70 18.10 6.71 56.76
CA ASP A 70 18.42 6.89 55.35
C ASP A 70 18.15 5.59 54.59
N SER A 71 17.21 5.67 53.64
CA SER A 71 16.82 4.56 52.76
C SER A 71 17.66 4.61 51.48
N GLU A 72 18.67 3.76 51.34
CA GLU A 72 19.48 3.68 50.11
C GLU A 72 19.01 2.52 49.20
N ILE A 73 18.68 2.84 47.95
CA ILE A 73 18.27 1.86 46.93
C ILE A 73 19.50 1.49 46.10
N ILE A 74 19.96 0.24 46.19
CA ILE A 74 21.12 -0.26 45.46
C ILE A 74 20.63 -1.17 44.32
N ILE A 75 20.90 -0.79 43.06
CA ILE A 75 20.62 -1.60 41.86
C ILE A 75 21.85 -2.44 41.55
N ASN A 76 21.76 -3.76 41.73
CA ASN A 76 22.89 -4.65 41.55
C ASN A 76 22.88 -5.25 40.14
N GLY A 77 23.65 -4.65 39.22
CA GLY A 77 23.81 -5.19 37.86
C GLY A 77 24.47 -4.19 36.91
N GLY A 78 25.78 -4.27 36.75
CA GLY A 78 26.51 -3.46 35.78
C GLY A 78 26.21 -3.89 34.33
N SER A 79 25.82 -2.94 33.48
CA SER A 79 26.56 -2.56 32.28
C SER A 79 25.77 -1.60 31.37
N LYS A 80 26.48 -0.54 30.96
CA LYS A 80 26.22 0.43 29.88
C LYS A 80 25.19 1.55 30.14
N LYS A 81 25.74 2.71 30.50
CA LYS A 81 25.21 4.03 30.16
C LYS A 81 25.32 4.23 28.65
N GLU A 82 24.19 4.28 27.96
CA GLU A 82 24.01 5.13 26.78
C GLU A 82 22.66 5.84 26.98
N GLU A 83 22.76 7.15 27.21
CA GLU A 83 21.80 8.23 27.04
C GLU A 83 20.30 7.88 27.22
N ALA A 84 19.81 8.05 28.44
CA ALA A 84 18.40 8.31 28.72
C ALA A 84 18.29 9.71 29.30
N GLU A 85 17.94 10.66 28.45
CA GLU A 85 17.45 11.97 28.87
C GLU A 85 16.22 11.80 29.76
N HIS A 86 16.18 12.62 30.82
CA HIS A 86 15.02 13.09 31.56
C HIS A 86 13.75 12.22 31.55
N SER A 87 13.45 11.60 32.70
CA SER A 87 12.35 12.08 33.55
C SER A 87 12.25 11.24 34.83
N ALA A 88 12.78 11.80 35.90
CA ALA A 88 12.31 11.51 37.25
C ALA A 88 11.00 12.28 37.46
N GLY A 89 9.86 11.60 37.30
CA GLY A 89 8.53 12.15 37.48
C GLY A 89 7.55 11.03 37.83
N GLY A 90 6.81 11.18 38.91
CA GLY A 90 6.01 10.12 39.52
C GLY A 90 4.83 9.64 38.67
N GLY A 91 4.56 8.34 38.78
CA GLY A 91 3.23 7.73 38.90
C GLY A 91 2.17 7.88 37.79
N HIS A 92 2.34 8.76 36.80
CA HIS A 92 1.25 9.15 35.89
C HIS A 92 1.59 9.11 34.40
N ASP A 93 2.78 8.61 34.03
CA ASP A 93 3.33 8.67 32.67
C ASP A 93 3.03 7.41 31.82
N HIS A 94 2.60 6.33 32.47
CA HIS A 94 2.36 5.05 31.78
C HIS A 94 1.03 4.99 31.01
N ASP A 95 0.02 5.72 31.46
CA ASP A 95 -1.29 5.76 30.80
C ASP A 95 -1.25 6.66 29.56
N GLU A 96 -0.45 7.74 29.56
CA GLU A 96 -0.26 8.61 28.39
C GLU A 96 0.51 7.89 27.28
N ALA A 97 1.59 7.17 27.60
CA ALA A 97 2.35 6.38 26.62
C ALA A 97 1.54 5.20 26.04
N PHE A 98 0.67 4.58 26.83
CA PHE A 98 -0.24 3.54 26.33
C PHE A 98 -1.33 4.13 25.44
N GLY A 99 -1.90 5.27 25.83
CA GLY A 99 -2.87 6.02 25.05
C GLY A 99 -2.32 6.41 23.68
N ASP A 100 -1.09 6.93 23.61
CA ASP A 100 -0.45 7.33 22.35
C ASP A 100 -0.19 6.14 21.42
N VAL A 101 0.30 5.01 21.96
CA VAL A 101 0.45 3.76 21.19
C VAL A 101 -0.90 3.24 20.68
N MET A 102 -1.95 3.33 21.50
CA MET A 102 -3.30 2.89 21.11
C MET A 102 -3.90 3.80 20.02
N VAL A 103 -3.72 5.12 20.12
CA VAL A 103 -4.17 6.09 19.11
C VAL A 103 -3.41 5.89 17.81
N HIS A 104 -2.08 5.79 17.84
CA HIS A 104 -1.27 5.57 16.64
C HIS A 104 -1.64 4.24 15.95
N GLN A 105 -1.83 3.16 16.73
CA GLN A 105 -2.24 1.87 16.19
C GLN A 105 -3.68 1.88 15.65
N ALA A 106 -4.58 2.64 16.27
CA ALA A 106 -5.94 2.83 15.77
C ALA A 106 -5.95 3.53 14.41
N ILE A 107 -5.16 4.61 14.25
CA ILE A 107 -4.99 5.31 12.97
C ILE A 107 -4.46 4.35 11.91
N HIS A 108 -3.38 3.62 12.21
CA HIS A 108 -2.79 2.65 11.28
C HIS A 108 -3.77 1.54 10.87
N THR A 109 -4.63 1.08 11.79
CA THR A 109 -5.65 0.06 11.49
C THR A 109 -6.75 0.62 10.57
N ILE A 110 -7.22 1.85 10.83
CA ILE A 110 -8.24 2.52 10.00
C ILE A 110 -7.68 2.81 8.61
N GLU A 111 -6.48 3.37 8.53
CA GLU A 111 -5.77 3.64 7.29
C GLU A 111 -5.55 2.36 6.47
N TYR A 112 -5.18 1.26 7.12
CA TYR A 112 -5.02 -0.02 6.45
C TYR A 112 -6.34 -0.55 5.87
N VAL A 113 -7.42 -0.59 6.66
CA VAL A 113 -8.72 -1.11 6.17
C VAL A 113 -9.28 -0.25 5.04
N LEU A 114 -9.26 1.09 5.19
CA LEU A 114 -9.68 2.01 4.14
C LEU A 114 -8.75 1.96 2.92
N GLY A 115 -7.45 1.80 3.14
CA GLY A 115 -6.43 1.62 2.12
C GLY A 115 -6.64 0.33 1.33
N CYS A 116 -6.97 -0.79 1.97
CA CYS A 116 -7.29 -2.05 1.30
C CYS A 116 -8.43 -1.89 0.30
N VAL A 117 -9.56 -1.31 0.73
CA VAL A 117 -10.73 -1.09 -0.15
C VAL A 117 -10.40 -0.08 -1.25
N SER A 118 -9.76 1.04 -0.89
CA SER A 118 -9.40 2.11 -1.82
C SER A 118 -8.42 1.64 -2.90
N HIS A 119 -7.39 0.88 -2.51
CA HIS A 119 -6.43 0.33 -3.45
C HIS A 119 -7.11 -0.67 -4.40
N THR A 120 -7.95 -1.57 -3.91
CA THR A 120 -8.74 -2.47 -4.77
C THR A 120 -9.60 -1.70 -5.77
N ALA A 121 -10.31 -0.66 -5.35
CA ALA A 121 -11.13 0.16 -6.24
C ALA A 121 -10.28 0.94 -7.26
N SER A 122 -9.11 1.45 -6.85
CA SER A 122 -8.21 2.22 -7.70
C SER A 122 -7.68 1.43 -8.90
N TYR A 123 -7.59 0.08 -8.81
CA TYR A 123 -7.22 -0.78 -9.95
C TYR A 123 -8.25 -0.77 -11.09
N LEU A 124 -9.52 -0.37 -10.86
CA LEU A 124 -10.50 -0.17 -11.95
C LEU A 124 -10.03 0.88 -12.97
N ARG A 125 -9.10 1.76 -12.58
CA ARG A 125 -8.46 2.72 -13.49
C ARG A 125 -7.75 2.02 -14.66
N LEU A 126 -7.11 0.88 -14.41
CA LEU A 126 -6.42 0.12 -15.45
C LEU A 126 -7.42 -0.48 -16.45
N TRP A 127 -8.56 -0.96 -15.94
CA TRP A 127 -9.63 -1.46 -16.79
C TRP A 127 -10.24 -0.34 -17.64
N ALA A 128 -10.58 0.81 -17.04
CA ALA A 128 -11.14 1.95 -17.75
C ALA A 128 -10.20 2.50 -18.84
N LEU A 129 -8.90 2.59 -18.52
CA LEU A 129 -7.88 3.01 -19.47
C LEU A 129 -7.72 1.99 -20.62
N SER A 130 -7.77 0.70 -20.32
CA SER A 130 -7.75 -0.35 -21.35
C SER A 130 -8.98 -0.27 -22.27
N LEU A 131 -10.16 0.03 -21.71
CA LEU A 131 -11.39 0.22 -22.48
C LEU A 131 -11.26 1.44 -23.39
N ALA A 132 -10.85 2.59 -22.84
CA ALA A 132 -10.67 3.81 -23.62
C ALA A 132 -9.66 3.63 -24.76
N HIS A 133 -8.55 2.92 -24.52
CA HIS A 133 -7.56 2.63 -25.55
C HIS A 133 -8.13 1.75 -26.68
N ALA A 134 -8.95 0.75 -26.34
CA ALA A 134 -9.61 -0.10 -27.33
C ALA A 134 -10.60 0.71 -28.18
N GLU A 135 -11.48 1.50 -27.55
CA GLU A 135 -12.46 2.34 -28.24
C GLU A 135 -11.79 3.39 -29.13
N LEU A 136 -10.73 4.06 -28.66
CA LEU A 136 -9.98 5.02 -29.47
C LEU A 136 -9.32 4.36 -30.69
N SER A 137 -8.81 3.13 -30.55
CA SER A 137 -8.25 2.39 -31.67
C SER A 137 -9.30 1.98 -32.71
N GLU A 138 -10.49 1.60 -32.26
CA GLU A 138 -11.60 1.22 -33.14
C GLU A 138 -12.11 2.45 -33.91
N VAL A 139 -12.32 3.58 -33.24
CA VAL A 139 -12.74 4.83 -33.89
C VAL A 139 -11.71 5.32 -34.90
N LEU A 140 -10.41 5.22 -34.58
CA LEU A 140 -9.34 5.61 -35.51
C LEU A 140 -9.35 4.70 -36.76
N TRP A 141 -9.55 3.39 -36.57
CA TRP A 141 -9.71 2.43 -37.67
C TRP A 141 -10.90 2.75 -38.56
N GLU A 142 -12.08 2.92 -37.97
CA GLU A 142 -13.32 3.17 -38.71
C GLU A 142 -13.33 4.53 -39.42
N MET A 143 -12.89 5.60 -38.76
CA MET A 143 -12.96 6.94 -39.36
C MET A 143 -11.86 7.19 -40.40
N VAL A 144 -10.67 6.62 -40.22
CA VAL A 144 -9.52 6.93 -41.10
C VAL A 144 -9.28 5.84 -42.13
N LEU A 145 -9.16 4.57 -41.71
CA LEU A 145 -8.75 3.51 -42.61
C LEU A 145 -9.92 2.87 -43.35
N HIS A 146 -11.06 2.64 -42.69
CA HIS A 146 -12.24 2.07 -43.34
C HIS A 146 -12.76 2.99 -44.46
N ASN A 147 -12.84 4.30 -44.22
CA ASN A 147 -13.21 5.29 -45.23
C ASN A 147 -12.22 5.34 -46.42
N SER A 148 -10.99 4.83 -46.25
CA SER A 148 -10.02 4.72 -47.36
C SER A 148 -10.34 3.57 -48.32
N PHE A 149 -11.11 2.56 -47.89
CA PHE A 149 -11.44 1.39 -48.71
C PHE A 149 -12.67 1.59 -49.60
N THR A 150 -13.44 2.67 -49.42
CA THR A 150 -14.65 2.94 -50.20
C THR A 150 -14.37 3.53 -51.59
N LEU A 151 -13.10 3.82 -51.91
CA LEU A 151 -12.67 4.38 -53.20
C LEU A 151 -12.18 3.26 -54.12
N ASP A 152 -12.97 2.91 -55.13
CA ASP A 152 -12.60 1.93 -56.15
C ASP A 152 -11.78 2.52 -57.30
N GLY A 153 -10.75 1.80 -57.75
CA GLY A 153 -9.97 2.09 -58.96
C GLY A 153 -8.46 2.26 -58.74
N VAL A 154 -7.71 2.48 -59.83
CA VAL A 154 -6.24 2.64 -59.80
C VAL A 154 -5.81 3.85 -58.96
N ALA A 155 -6.61 4.92 -58.98
CA ALA A 155 -6.41 6.08 -58.11
C ALA A 155 -6.67 5.78 -56.62
N GLY A 156 -7.55 4.81 -56.33
CA GLY A 156 -7.85 4.35 -54.97
C GLY A 156 -6.64 3.71 -54.29
N TYR A 157 -5.85 2.90 -55.00
CA TYR A 157 -4.64 2.28 -54.43
C TYR A 157 -3.58 3.31 -54.01
N ILE A 158 -3.42 4.38 -54.80
CA ILE A 158 -2.47 5.46 -54.48
C ILE A 158 -2.98 6.26 -53.27
N ALA A 159 -4.27 6.58 -53.23
CA ALA A 159 -4.90 7.25 -52.09
C ALA A 159 -4.80 6.41 -50.80
N LEU A 160 -5.03 5.10 -50.90
CA LEU A 160 -4.91 4.15 -49.79
C LEU A 160 -3.49 4.13 -49.23
N TYR A 161 -2.47 4.11 -50.08
CA TYR A 161 -1.07 4.16 -49.61
C TYR A 161 -0.78 5.44 -48.79
N VAL A 162 -1.27 6.59 -49.25
CA VAL A 162 -1.07 7.88 -48.55
C VAL A 162 -1.88 7.92 -47.24
N ILE A 163 -3.13 7.48 -47.25
CA ILE A 163 -4.00 7.46 -46.06
C ILE A 163 -3.49 6.44 -45.04
N PHE A 164 -2.96 5.30 -45.48
CA PHE A 164 -2.33 4.30 -44.61
C PHE A 164 -1.09 4.86 -43.92
N PHE A 165 -0.25 5.60 -44.64
CA PHE A 165 0.89 6.29 -44.03
C PHE A 165 0.44 7.31 -42.97
N ALA A 166 -0.59 8.10 -43.28
CA ALA A 166 -1.17 9.04 -42.33
C ALA A 166 -1.77 8.34 -41.09
N PHE A 167 -2.50 7.23 -41.30
CA PHE A 167 -3.04 6.37 -40.25
C PHE A 167 -1.93 5.82 -39.32
N GLY A 168 -0.82 5.37 -39.90
CA GLY A 168 0.34 4.87 -39.15
C GLY A 168 0.98 5.94 -38.27
N VAL A 169 1.15 7.16 -38.81
CA VAL A 169 1.67 8.31 -38.02
C VAL A 169 0.72 8.69 -36.90
N LEU A 170 -0.60 8.72 -37.16
CA LEU A 170 -1.61 9.06 -36.15
C LEU A 170 -1.64 8.01 -35.02
N THR A 171 -1.59 6.73 -35.39
CA THR A 171 -1.54 5.60 -34.45
C THR A 171 -0.29 5.67 -33.58
N PHE A 172 0.88 5.88 -34.19
CA PHE A 172 2.13 6.01 -33.43
C PHE A 172 2.12 7.22 -32.47
N SER A 173 1.68 8.38 -32.94
CA SER A 173 1.70 9.59 -32.12
C SER A 173 0.66 9.58 -31.00
N ILE A 174 -0.57 9.15 -31.29
CA ILE A 174 -1.68 9.25 -30.33
C ILE A 174 -1.77 7.97 -29.49
N LEU A 175 -1.98 6.81 -30.14
CA LEU A 175 -2.24 5.56 -29.44
C LEU A 175 -0.98 4.98 -28.76
N VAL A 176 0.21 5.15 -29.34
CA VAL A 176 1.44 4.60 -28.76
C VAL A 176 2.12 5.60 -27.82
N LEU A 177 2.39 6.84 -28.27
CA LEU A 177 3.11 7.80 -27.43
C LEU A 177 2.23 8.44 -26.37
N MET A 178 1.15 9.13 -26.76
CA MET A 178 0.35 9.94 -25.83
C MET A 178 -0.42 9.06 -24.83
N GLU A 179 -1.16 8.08 -25.35
CA GLU A 179 -1.92 7.13 -24.52
C GLU A 179 -0.99 6.20 -23.73
N GLY A 180 0.10 5.70 -24.34
CA GLY A 180 1.07 4.86 -23.66
C GLY A 180 1.79 5.55 -22.50
N LEU A 181 2.14 6.83 -22.65
CA LEU A 181 2.75 7.62 -21.57
C LEU A 181 1.74 7.92 -20.45
N SER A 182 0.47 8.21 -20.80
CA SER A 182 -0.61 8.37 -19.83
C SER A 182 -0.79 7.09 -19.00
N ALA A 183 -0.83 5.93 -19.67
CA ALA A 183 -0.92 4.62 -19.06
C ALA A 183 0.26 4.30 -18.14
N PHE A 184 1.47 4.61 -18.58
CA PHE A 184 2.68 4.44 -17.78
C PHE A 184 2.65 5.27 -16.49
N LEU A 185 2.26 6.55 -16.56
CA LEU A 185 2.16 7.40 -15.38
C LEU A 185 1.08 6.90 -14.40
N HIS A 186 -0.02 6.36 -14.93
CA HIS A 186 -1.04 5.73 -14.10
C HIS A 186 -0.45 4.52 -13.38
N ALA A 187 0.23 3.62 -14.09
CA ALA A 187 0.90 2.47 -13.49
C ALA A 187 1.95 2.87 -12.43
N LEU A 188 2.75 3.91 -12.69
CA LEU A 188 3.72 4.43 -11.72
C LEU A 188 3.02 4.93 -10.44
N ARG A 189 1.91 5.66 -10.58
CA ARG A 189 1.14 6.13 -9.43
C ARG A 189 0.53 4.98 -8.63
N LEU A 190 -0.02 3.96 -9.30
CA LEU A 190 -0.49 2.75 -8.62
C LEU A 190 0.66 2.08 -7.86
N HIS A 191 1.84 1.94 -8.48
CA HIS A 191 3.02 1.37 -7.81
C HIS A 191 3.44 2.21 -6.58
N TRP A 192 3.53 3.53 -6.73
CA TRP A 192 3.96 4.42 -5.65
C TRP A 192 2.97 4.48 -4.50
N VAL A 193 1.66 4.57 -4.77
CA VAL A 193 0.65 4.80 -3.72
C VAL A 193 0.06 3.50 -3.18
N GLU A 194 -0.14 2.49 -4.02
CA GLU A 194 -0.85 1.26 -3.62
C GLU A 194 0.09 0.12 -3.26
N PHE A 195 1.29 0.05 -3.87
CA PHE A 195 2.25 -1.03 -3.59
C PHE A 195 3.29 -0.61 -2.55
N GLN A 196 3.86 0.60 -2.63
CA GLN A 196 4.85 1.04 -1.65
C GLN A 196 4.23 1.30 -0.26
N SER A 197 2.98 1.77 -0.18
CA SER A 197 2.28 2.01 1.11
C SER A 197 2.16 0.77 2.01
N LYS A 198 2.29 -0.44 1.44
CA LYS A 198 2.17 -1.70 2.20
C LYS A 198 3.48 -2.19 2.80
N PHE A 199 4.62 -1.87 2.19
CA PHE A 199 5.90 -2.50 2.53
C PHE A 199 7.04 -1.51 2.77
N TYR A 200 6.93 -0.29 2.24
CA TYR A 200 7.99 0.70 2.30
C TYR A 200 7.69 1.73 3.39
N LEU A 201 8.45 1.64 4.49
CA LEU A 201 8.33 2.56 5.63
C LEU A 201 9.16 3.84 5.47
N GLY A 202 10.01 3.95 4.43
CA GLY A 202 10.78 5.17 4.16
C GLY A 202 11.89 5.51 5.16
N LEU A 203 12.34 4.56 5.98
CA LEU A 203 13.29 4.78 7.09
C LEU A 203 14.78 4.75 6.68
N GLY A 204 15.11 5.09 5.44
CA GLY A 204 16.48 5.01 4.91
C GLY A 204 17.06 6.37 4.53
N TYR A 205 18.38 6.50 4.62
CA TYR A 205 19.12 7.59 3.97
C TYR A 205 19.71 7.09 2.64
N GLU A 206 19.83 7.98 1.66
CA GLU A 206 20.50 7.66 0.41
C GLU A 206 21.97 7.31 0.69
N PHE A 207 22.40 6.13 0.26
CA PHE A 207 23.79 5.73 0.40
C PHE A 207 24.64 6.50 -0.61
N VAL A 208 25.35 7.52 -0.14
CA VAL A 208 26.35 8.25 -0.92
C VAL A 208 27.73 7.69 -0.59
N PRO A 209 28.33 6.84 -1.44
CA PRO A 209 29.69 6.37 -1.23
C PRO A 209 30.68 7.53 -1.42
N TYR A 210 31.74 7.54 -0.64
CA TYR A 210 32.84 8.48 -0.84
C TYR A 210 33.52 8.21 -2.20
N SER A 211 33.42 9.17 -3.12
CA SER A 211 34.02 9.09 -4.46
C SER A 211 35.15 10.11 -4.59
N PHE A 212 36.38 9.61 -4.78
CA PHE A 212 37.56 10.45 -5.00
C PHE A 212 37.42 11.39 -6.21
N LYS A 213 36.61 11.01 -7.21
CA LYS A 213 36.35 11.86 -8.39
C LYS A 213 35.52 13.10 -8.02
N GLN A 214 34.52 12.97 -7.15
CA GLN A 214 33.74 14.11 -6.65
C GLN A 214 34.60 15.03 -5.79
N ALA A 215 35.40 14.46 -4.87
CA ALA A 215 36.27 15.24 -3.98
C ALA A 215 37.34 16.06 -4.74
N LEU A 216 37.95 15.50 -5.79
CA LEU A 216 38.92 16.23 -6.62
C LEU A 216 38.28 17.33 -7.49
N GLN A 217 37.03 17.11 -7.92
CA GLN A 217 36.30 18.07 -8.75
C GLN A 217 35.79 19.27 -7.93
N GLU A 218 35.48 19.06 -6.65
CA GLU A 218 35.11 20.10 -5.69
C GLU A 218 36.31 20.99 -5.29
N ILE A 219 37.53 20.44 -5.26
CA ILE A 219 38.78 21.21 -4.99
C ILE A 219 39.25 21.99 -6.22
N SER A 220 38.87 21.54 -7.43
CA SER A 220 39.30 22.16 -8.70
C SER A 220 38.44 23.35 -9.17
N ASN A 221 37.25 23.55 -8.57
CA ASN A 221 36.35 24.68 -8.82
C ASN A 221 36.50 25.72 -7.71
#